data_AF-A0A4Q3BXY2-F1
#
_entry.id   AF-A0A4Q3BXY2-F1
#
_cell.length_a   1.000
_cell.length_b   1.000
_cell.length_c   1.000
_cell.angle_alpha   90.00
_cell.angle_beta   90.00
_cell.angle_gamma   90.00
#
_symmetry.space_group_name_H-M   'P 1'
#
loop_
_entity.id
_entity.type
_entity.pdbx_description
1 polymer ?
#
loop_
_entity_poly.entity_id
_entity_poly.type
_entity_poly.pdbx_seq_one_letter_code
_entity_poly.pdbx_strand_id
1 'polypeptide(L)'
;ALDRRAIIDGAMFGYGVPIGSHFPPQSPDYIDLTGRYPYDLEAGRRLLAEAGYADGFTLRLKLPPQSYARRTGEVIAAQLAKLKIKVVIQNLEWPGWLDEVFARHDYDLTIVNHAEPFDYDIYGRSDYYFGYNSPAYRALLAQLQTASDPATRHGLLVDIQRKLADDAVNGFLFQFPRLGVQDARLQDVWINTPNQAIDFAAVNFGGAAGSDDASASEGATSGGWSVPILLVLLIGVAAALWRFGAPYVASRFGSFAATLLAATVVIFALIQVVPGDPAAYMMGLGATPQAIAALHAELGIAGSVPERYIAWVGGMLHGDFGISYVYRVPVAGLLADRFALSLP
;
A
#
# COMPACT_ATOMS: atom_id res chain seq x y z
N ALA A 1 -18.45 2.18 25.37
CA ALA A 1 -18.97 3.03 24.28
C ALA A 1 -19.02 2.33 22.92
N LEU A 2 -17.98 1.56 22.53
CA LEU A 2 -17.94 0.90 21.22
C LEU A 2 -18.28 -0.59 21.32
N ASP A 3 -19.21 -1.05 20.50
CA ASP A 3 -19.55 -2.45 20.28
C ASP A 3 -18.73 -2.96 19.10
N ARG A 4 -17.68 -3.72 19.42
CA ARG A 4 -16.76 -4.31 18.43
C ARG A 4 -17.47 -5.27 17.49
N ARG A 5 -18.48 -6.02 17.97
CA ARG A 5 -19.16 -7.00 17.13
C ARG A 5 -20.00 -6.29 16.08
N ALA A 6 -20.78 -5.29 16.48
CA ALA A 6 -21.53 -4.45 15.55
C ALA A 6 -20.62 -3.72 14.55
N ILE A 7 -19.42 -3.31 14.97
CA ILE A 7 -18.40 -2.74 14.07
C ILE A 7 -17.94 -3.76 13.03
N ILE A 8 -17.57 -4.98 13.45
CA ILE A 8 -17.12 -6.04 12.54
C ILE A 8 -18.23 -6.43 11.57
N ASP A 9 -19.46 -6.58 12.05
CA ASP A 9 -20.62 -6.93 11.22
C ASP A 9 -20.91 -5.83 10.18
N GLY A 10 -20.88 -4.55 10.59
CA GLY A 10 -21.17 -3.42 9.69
C GLY A 10 -20.03 -3.04 8.73
N ALA A 11 -18.77 -3.12 9.17
CA ALA A 11 -17.63 -2.69 8.37
C ALA A 11 -17.04 -3.81 7.50
N MET A 12 -17.03 -5.03 8.05
CA MET A 12 -16.33 -6.19 7.49
C MET A 12 -17.24 -7.40 7.27
N PHE A 13 -18.56 -7.20 7.25
CA PHE A 13 -19.56 -8.26 6.97
C PHE A 13 -19.45 -9.47 7.91
N GLY A 14 -19.05 -9.24 9.16
CA GLY A 14 -18.90 -10.30 10.17
C GLY A 14 -17.54 -11.01 10.13
N TYR A 15 -16.67 -10.65 9.18
CA TYR A 15 -15.30 -11.16 9.11
C TYR A 15 -14.36 -10.30 9.95
N GLY A 16 -13.58 -10.93 10.81
CA GLY A 16 -12.62 -10.26 11.70
C GLY A 16 -12.68 -10.82 13.11
N VAL A 17 -11.56 -10.76 13.81
CA VAL A 17 -11.42 -11.24 15.19
C VAL A 17 -11.32 -10.03 16.11
N PRO A 18 -12.21 -9.85 17.11
CA PRO A 18 -12.08 -8.76 18.07
C PRO A 18 -10.73 -8.82 18.79
N ILE A 19 -10.09 -7.66 18.95
CA ILE A 19 -8.83 -7.54 19.71
C ILE A 19 -8.93 -6.41 20.73
N GLY A 20 -8.21 -6.55 21.83
CA GLY A 20 -8.08 -5.52 22.87
C GLY A 20 -6.64 -5.06 23.10
N SER A 21 -5.69 -5.60 22.35
CA SER A 21 -4.26 -5.38 22.50
C SER A 21 -3.60 -5.23 21.13
N HIS A 22 -2.33 -4.82 21.12
CA HIS A 22 -1.60 -4.49 19.89
C HIS A 22 -1.27 -5.70 19.04
N PHE A 23 -0.87 -6.82 19.64
CA PHE A 23 -0.49 -7.99 18.87
C PHE A 23 -1.70 -8.69 18.27
N PRO A 24 -1.52 -9.37 17.13
CA PRO A 24 -2.58 -10.18 16.58
C PRO A 24 -2.69 -11.51 17.36
N PRO A 25 -3.89 -12.10 17.46
CA PRO A 25 -4.16 -13.35 18.16
C PRO A 25 -3.25 -14.54 17.84
N GLN A 26 -2.67 -14.61 16.65
CA GLN A 26 -1.72 -15.67 16.28
C GLN A 26 -0.31 -15.49 16.88
N SER A 27 0.01 -14.33 17.44
CA SER A 27 1.30 -14.09 18.09
C SER A 27 1.39 -14.89 19.40
N PRO A 28 2.51 -15.57 19.69
CA PRO A 28 2.71 -16.23 20.98
C PRO A 28 2.72 -15.24 22.16
N ASP A 29 2.99 -13.96 21.88
CA ASP A 29 3.01 -12.89 22.88
C ASP A 29 1.64 -12.17 23.01
N TYR A 30 0.61 -12.61 22.29
CA TYR A 30 -0.71 -12.00 22.37
C TYR A 30 -1.35 -12.18 23.74
N ILE A 31 -2.00 -11.11 24.22
CA ILE A 31 -2.90 -11.17 25.38
C ILE A 31 -4.28 -10.66 25.00
N ASP A 32 -5.31 -11.40 25.39
CA ASP A 32 -6.69 -10.96 25.18
C ASP A 32 -7.09 -9.92 26.23
N LEU A 33 -7.22 -8.67 25.78
CA LEU A 33 -7.71 -7.55 26.59
C LEU A 33 -9.06 -7.02 26.09
N THR A 34 -9.81 -7.79 25.29
CA THR A 34 -11.12 -7.37 24.76
C THR A 34 -12.12 -7.05 25.87
N GLY A 35 -11.99 -7.70 27.03
CA GLY A 35 -12.78 -7.46 28.23
C GLY A 35 -12.36 -6.22 29.06
N ARG A 36 -11.25 -5.55 28.74
CA ARG A 36 -10.74 -4.41 29.52
C ARG A 36 -11.68 -3.20 29.50
N TYR A 37 -12.29 -2.96 28.34
CA TYR A 37 -13.32 -1.95 28.13
C TYR A 37 -14.51 -2.62 27.42
N PRO A 38 -15.42 -3.23 28.18
CA PRO A 38 -16.60 -3.87 27.61
C PRO A 38 -17.56 -2.82 27.02
N TYR A 39 -18.46 -3.28 26.15
CA TYR A 39 -19.52 -2.41 25.62
C TYR A 39 -20.53 -2.09 26.73
N ASP A 40 -20.38 -0.90 27.31
CA ASP A 40 -21.28 -0.38 28.32
C ASP A 40 -21.54 1.11 28.03
N LEU A 41 -22.82 1.47 27.84
CA LEU A 41 -23.25 2.84 27.61
C LEU A 41 -23.47 3.59 28.93
N GLU A 42 -23.88 2.93 30.00
CA GLU A 42 -24.08 3.57 31.30
C GLU A 42 -22.74 3.97 31.92
N ALA A 43 -21.78 3.04 31.94
CA ALA A 43 -20.42 3.35 32.35
C ALA A 43 -19.80 4.45 31.46
N GLY A 44 -20.09 4.42 30.15
CA GLY A 44 -19.67 5.47 29.21
C GLY A 44 -20.21 6.85 29.58
N ARG A 45 -21.53 6.97 29.86
CA ARG A 45 -22.13 8.24 30.30
C ARG A 45 -21.57 8.73 31.63
N ARG A 46 -21.34 7.81 32.59
CA ARG A 46 -20.75 8.14 33.88
C ARG A 46 -19.34 8.72 33.70
N LEU A 47 -18.48 8.05 32.95
CA LEU A 47 -17.11 8.52 32.67
C LEU A 47 -17.10 9.87 31.95
N LEU A 48 -18.02 10.09 31.00
CA LEU A 48 -18.15 11.40 30.36
C LEU A 48 -18.59 12.48 31.33
N ALA A 49 -19.51 12.19 32.25
CA ALA A 49 -19.93 13.14 33.27
C ALA A 49 -18.81 13.47 34.27
N GLU A 50 -18.07 12.46 34.73
CA GLU A 50 -16.89 12.62 35.60
C GLU A 50 -15.80 13.47 34.93
N ALA A 51 -15.64 13.33 33.61
CA ALA A 51 -14.72 14.13 32.81
C ALA A 51 -15.23 15.55 32.48
N GLY A 52 -16.44 15.93 32.91
CA GLY A 52 -17.03 17.25 32.64
C GLY A 52 -17.71 17.40 31.27
N TYR A 53 -17.97 16.30 30.57
CA TYR A 53 -18.56 16.25 29.23
C TYR A 53 -19.94 15.56 29.20
N ALA A 54 -20.75 15.73 30.25
CA ALA A 54 -22.10 15.14 30.35
C ALA A 54 -23.05 15.55 29.20
N ASP A 55 -22.80 16.73 28.62
CA ASP A 55 -23.56 17.26 27.49
C ASP A 55 -23.00 16.87 26.12
N GLY A 56 -21.90 16.10 26.11
CA GLY A 56 -21.21 15.69 24.89
C GLY A 56 -20.35 16.80 24.29
N PHE A 57 -19.80 16.51 23.12
CA PHE A 57 -18.92 17.39 22.36
C PHE A 57 -18.88 16.94 20.90
N THR A 58 -18.21 17.72 20.05
CA THR A 58 -18.03 17.39 18.63
C THR A 58 -16.58 16.97 18.38
N LEU A 59 -16.39 15.92 17.57
CA LEU A 59 -15.09 15.45 17.12
C LEU A 59 -15.04 15.39 15.58
N ARG A 60 -13.86 15.62 15.02
CA ARG A 60 -13.52 15.40 13.61
C ARG A 60 -12.91 14.02 13.45
N LEU A 61 -13.52 13.20 12.61
CA LEU A 61 -13.02 11.88 12.24
C LEU A 61 -12.47 11.92 10.82
N LYS A 62 -11.15 11.97 10.68
CA LYS A 62 -10.46 11.97 9.38
C LYS A 62 -10.14 10.55 8.95
N LEU A 63 -10.64 10.13 7.79
CA LEU A 63 -10.57 8.75 7.33
C LEU A 63 -9.83 8.63 6.00
N PRO A 64 -8.89 7.67 5.85
CA PRO A 64 -8.27 7.36 4.57
C PRO A 64 -9.27 6.66 3.63
N PRO A 65 -8.91 6.41 2.35
CA PRO A 65 -9.88 5.95 1.36
C PRO A 65 -10.38 4.51 1.50
N GLN A 66 -9.76 3.70 2.37
CA GLN A 66 -10.07 2.28 2.50
C GLN A 66 -11.46 2.07 3.09
N SER A 67 -12.14 1.05 2.56
CA SER A 67 -13.48 0.65 3.01
C SER A 67 -13.53 0.29 4.49
N TYR A 68 -12.48 -0.35 5.02
CA TYR A 68 -12.39 -0.67 6.45
C TYR A 68 -12.46 0.59 7.31
N ALA A 69 -11.85 1.70 6.88
CA ALA A 69 -11.81 2.93 7.65
C ALA A 69 -13.14 3.68 7.54
N ARG A 70 -13.62 3.91 6.31
CA ARG A 70 -14.85 4.66 6.03
C ARG A 70 -16.09 4.00 6.67
N ARG A 71 -16.29 2.69 6.47
CA ARG A 71 -17.44 1.96 7.05
C ARG A 71 -17.34 1.85 8.56
N THR A 72 -16.16 1.55 9.11
CA THR A 72 -15.98 1.52 10.57
C THR A 72 -16.25 2.88 11.18
N GLY A 73 -15.82 3.96 10.53
CA GLY A 73 -16.04 5.32 10.98
C GLY A 73 -17.52 5.70 11.07
N GLU A 74 -18.34 5.31 10.08
CA GLU A 74 -19.79 5.51 10.11
C GLU A 74 -20.46 4.77 11.29
N VAL A 75 -20.07 3.50 11.53
CA VAL A 75 -20.60 2.70 12.64
C VAL A 75 -20.18 3.31 13.98
N ILE A 76 -18.92 3.72 14.13
CA ILE A 76 -18.40 4.37 15.34
C ILE A 76 -19.13 5.69 15.58
N ALA A 77 -19.31 6.52 14.56
CA ALA A 77 -20.05 7.78 14.67
C ALA A 77 -21.48 7.55 15.20
N ALA A 78 -22.18 6.54 14.67
CA ALA A 78 -23.52 6.17 15.13
C ALA A 78 -23.53 5.67 16.58
N GLN A 79 -22.52 4.91 17.00
CA GLN A 79 -22.42 4.42 18.38
C GLN A 79 -22.08 5.54 19.38
N LEU A 80 -21.16 6.44 19.01
CA LEU A 80 -20.77 7.60 19.84
C LEU A 80 -21.91 8.63 19.98
N ALA A 81 -22.77 8.76 18.97
CA ALA A 81 -23.96 9.61 19.06
C ALA A 81 -24.91 9.20 20.20
N LYS A 82 -24.95 7.92 20.59
CA LYS A 82 -25.72 7.42 21.75
C LYS A 82 -25.25 8.02 23.10
N LEU A 83 -24.06 8.61 23.11
CA LEU A 83 -23.44 9.30 24.24
C LEU A 83 -23.34 10.82 24.02
N LYS A 84 -24.13 11.38 23.08
CA LYS A 84 -24.10 12.80 22.69
C LYS A 84 -22.77 13.28 22.08
N ILE A 85 -21.88 12.36 21.69
CA ILE A 85 -20.64 12.72 20.98
C ILE A 85 -20.97 12.80 19.48
N LYS A 86 -20.93 14.01 18.93
CA LYS A 86 -21.16 14.25 17.50
C LYS A 86 -19.85 14.03 16.74
N VAL A 87 -19.84 13.12 15.78
CA VAL A 87 -18.67 12.87 14.93
C VAL A 87 -18.90 13.46 13.54
N VAL A 88 -18.01 14.36 13.12
CA VAL A 88 -17.99 14.94 11.77
C VAL A 88 -16.96 14.19 10.95
N ILE A 89 -17.42 13.37 10.01
CA ILE A 89 -16.56 12.54 9.16
C ILE A 89 -15.97 13.39 8.03
N GLN A 90 -14.66 13.27 7.84
CA GLN A 90 -13.90 13.90 6.76
C GLN A 90 -13.14 12.80 6.00
N ASN A 91 -13.60 12.50 4.79
CA ASN A 91 -12.94 11.51 3.94
C ASN A 91 -11.78 12.18 3.20
N LEU A 92 -10.58 11.64 3.39
CA LEU A 92 -9.36 12.08 2.73
C LEU A 92 -8.90 11.00 1.76
N GLU A 93 -8.17 11.43 0.73
CA GLU A 93 -7.32 10.55 -0.06
C GLU A 93 -5.98 10.39 0.64
N TRP A 94 -5.24 9.31 0.34
CA TRP A 94 -4.02 8.95 1.08
C TRP A 94 -3.00 10.08 1.26
N PRO A 95 -2.64 10.86 0.22
CA PRO A 95 -1.71 11.98 0.40
C PRO A 95 -2.23 13.02 1.40
N GLY A 96 -3.53 13.33 1.36
CA GLY A 96 -4.15 14.25 2.31
C GLY A 96 -4.20 13.67 3.73
N TRP A 97 -4.47 12.37 3.87
CA TRP A 97 -4.41 11.73 5.18
C TRP A 97 -2.99 11.76 5.76
N LEU A 98 -1.97 11.48 4.95
CA LEU A 98 -0.56 11.54 5.37
C LEU A 98 -0.14 12.96 5.78
N ASP A 99 -0.54 13.99 5.04
CA ASP A 99 -0.26 15.37 5.42
C ASP A 99 -1.01 15.76 6.70
N GLU A 100 -2.34 15.66 6.70
CA GLU A 100 -3.15 16.26 7.74
C GLU A 100 -3.13 15.45 9.05
N VAL A 101 -3.23 14.13 8.96
CA VAL A 101 -3.30 13.25 10.14
C VAL A 101 -1.90 12.86 10.58
N PHE A 102 -1.09 12.31 9.68
CA PHE A 102 0.20 11.73 10.06
C PHE A 102 1.28 12.78 10.31
N ALA A 103 1.42 13.80 9.46
CA ALA A 103 2.48 14.80 9.60
C ALA A 103 2.08 15.99 10.50
N ARG A 104 0.87 16.54 10.32
CA ARG A 104 0.42 17.74 11.05
C ARG A 104 -0.34 17.45 12.34
N HIS A 105 -0.71 16.18 12.58
CA HIS A 105 -1.51 15.74 13.74
C HIS A 105 -2.84 16.52 13.87
N ASP A 106 -3.39 16.98 12.75
CA ASP A 106 -4.61 17.78 12.71
C ASP A 106 -5.83 16.84 12.61
N TYR A 107 -6.21 16.22 13.73
CA TYR A 107 -7.39 15.36 13.81
C TYR A 107 -7.81 15.16 15.26
N ASP A 108 -9.06 14.74 15.49
CA ASP A 108 -9.50 14.31 16.82
C ASP A 108 -9.60 12.78 16.88
N LEU A 109 -10.10 12.16 15.80
CA LEU A 109 -10.12 10.72 15.59
C LEU A 109 -9.65 10.36 14.19
N THR A 110 -9.04 9.19 14.05
CA THR A 110 -8.69 8.57 12.77
C THR A 110 -8.79 7.05 12.92
N ILE A 111 -8.90 6.35 11.80
CA ILE A 111 -8.93 4.88 11.76
C ILE A 111 -7.97 4.44 10.68
N VAL A 112 -7.00 3.61 11.06
CA VAL A 112 -6.04 3.01 10.13
C VAL A 112 -5.72 1.58 10.56
N ASN A 113 -5.47 0.72 9.59
CA ASN A 113 -4.92 -0.60 9.83
C ASN A 113 -3.38 -0.48 9.92
N HIS A 114 -2.81 -0.78 11.08
CA HIS A 114 -1.36 -0.92 11.25
C HIS A 114 -0.95 -2.32 10.81
N ALA A 115 -0.12 -2.41 9.79
CA ALA A 115 0.16 -3.65 9.09
C ALA A 115 1.30 -4.47 9.70
N GLU A 116 2.19 -3.81 10.43
CA GLU A 116 3.38 -4.40 11.03
C GLU A 116 3.09 -4.81 12.48
N PRO A 117 2.95 -6.11 12.78
CA PRO A 117 2.55 -6.56 14.11
C PRO A 117 3.65 -6.36 15.18
N PHE A 118 4.87 -6.00 14.79
CA PHE A 118 6.00 -5.79 15.71
C PHE A 118 6.35 -4.32 15.92
N ASP A 119 5.55 -3.38 15.40
CA ASP A 119 5.76 -1.95 15.53
C ASP A 119 5.32 -1.41 16.91
N TYR A 120 5.54 -2.16 17.99
CA TYR A 120 5.24 -1.68 19.35
C TYR A 120 6.19 -0.56 19.79
N ASP A 121 7.32 -0.37 19.12
CA ASP A 121 8.28 0.70 19.40
C ASP A 121 7.77 2.08 18.95
N ILE A 122 6.83 2.16 18.00
CA ILE A 122 6.26 3.43 17.52
C ILE A 122 5.62 4.23 18.67
N TYR A 123 5.06 3.53 19.67
CA TYR A 123 4.49 4.15 20.88
C TYR A 123 5.54 4.76 21.82
N GLY A 124 6.82 4.45 21.60
CA GLY A 124 7.94 5.10 22.29
C GLY A 124 8.32 6.46 21.70
N ARG A 125 7.88 6.75 20.46
CA ARG A 125 8.20 7.96 19.70
C ARG A 125 7.19 9.05 20.07
N SER A 126 7.62 10.06 20.82
CA SER A 126 6.72 11.10 21.37
C SER A 126 6.15 12.05 20.32
N ASP A 127 6.78 12.11 19.16
CA ASP A 127 6.39 12.91 17.99
C ASP A 127 5.55 12.11 16.98
N TYR A 128 5.16 10.88 17.29
CA TYR A 128 4.33 10.08 16.41
C TYR A 128 2.87 10.56 16.42
N TYR A 129 2.13 10.28 15.35
CA TYR A 129 0.87 10.98 15.07
C TYR A 129 -0.22 10.82 16.14
N PHE A 130 -0.25 9.71 16.88
CA PHE A 130 -1.18 9.52 18.01
C PHE A 130 -0.83 10.34 19.27
N GLY A 131 0.28 11.10 19.28
CA GLY A 131 0.60 12.06 20.34
C GLY A 131 0.87 11.44 21.72
N TYR A 132 1.21 10.16 21.77
CA TYR A 132 1.39 9.42 23.03
C TYR A 132 2.80 9.61 23.59
N ASN A 133 2.88 10.01 24.85
CA ASN A 133 4.14 10.27 25.53
C ASN A 133 4.09 9.74 26.98
N SER A 134 4.69 8.57 27.21
CA SER A 134 4.68 7.92 28.51
C SER A 134 6.10 7.50 28.91
N PRO A 135 6.70 8.13 29.94
CA PRO A 135 8.00 7.72 30.48
C PRO A 135 8.00 6.27 30.95
N ALA A 136 6.90 5.81 31.55
CA ALA A 136 6.73 4.42 32.00
C ALA A 136 6.75 3.44 30.82
N TYR A 137 6.10 3.80 29.70
CA TYR A 137 6.13 2.97 28.49
C TYR A 137 7.53 2.89 27.88
N ARG A 138 8.24 4.02 27.77
CA ARG A 138 9.63 4.03 27.31
C ARG A 138 10.56 3.21 28.21
N ALA A 139 10.32 3.18 29.51
CA ALA A 139 11.07 2.34 30.43
C ALA A 139 10.86 0.84 30.15
N LEU A 140 9.64 0.41 29.80
CA LEU A 140 9.38 -0.98 29.38
C LEU A 140 10.11 -1.31 28.08
N LEU A 141 10.09 -0.41 27.09
CA LEU A 141 10.85 -0.60 25.84
C LEU A 141 12.36 -0.72 26.09
N ALA A 142 12.93 0.14 26.95
CA ALA A 142 14.34 0.09 27.30
C ALA A 142 14.72 -1.24 27.99
N GLN A 143 13.87 -1.74 28.89
CA GLN A 143 14.06 -3.05 29.51
C GLN A 143 14.04 -4.16 28.45
N LEU A 144 13.05 -4.14 27.54
CA LEU A 144 12.90 -5.13 26.48
C LEU A 144 14.11 -5.17 25.52
N GLN A 145 14.72 -4.02 25.24
CA GLN A 145 15.92 -3.93 24.40
C GLN A 145 17.13 -4.63 25.03
N THR A 146 17.23 -4.63 26.36
CA THR A 146 18.34 -5.26 27.10
C THR A 146 18.06 -6.71 27.51
N ALA A 147 16.80 -7.16 27.43
CA ALA A 147 16.40 -8.50 27.83
C ALA A 147 16.74 -9.55 26.74
N SER A 148 17.55 -10.54 27.11
CA SER A 148 17.93 -11.67 26.24
C SER A 148 17.15 -12.95 26.52
N ASP A 149 16.67 -13.13 27.75
CA ASP A 149 15.91 -14.31 28.17
C ASP A 149 14.49 -14.31 27.55
N PRO A 150 14.07 -15.38 26.84
CA PRO A 150 12.76 -15.43 26.19
C PRO A 150 11.57 -15.22 27.14
N ALA A 151 11.61 -15.76 28.35
CA ALA A 151 10.51 -15.62 29.31
C ALA A 151 10.37 -14.17 29.80
N THR A 152 11.49 -13.52 30.08
CA THR A 152 11.56 -12.10 30.46
C THR A 152 11.05 -11.21 29.32
N ARG A 153 11.48 -11.48 28.08
CA ARG A 153 11.01 -10.76 26.90
C ARG A 153 9.50 -10.89 26.71
N HIS A 154 8.97 -12.11 26.82
CA HIS A 154 7.53 -12.38 26.77
C HIS A 154 6.77 -11.57 27.83
N GLY A 155 7.23 -11.59 29.09
CA GLY A 155 6.62 -10.81 30.17
C GLY A 155 6.60 -9.31 29.88
N LEU A 156 7.69 -8.75 29.35
CA LEU A 156 7.77 -7.33 28.98
C LEU A 156 6.83 -6.98 27.81
N LEU A 157 6.69 -7.86 26.82
CA LEU A 157 5.76 -7.69 25.70
C LEU A 157 4.29 -7.74 26.15
N VAL A 158 3.99 -8.58 27.14
CA VAL A 158 2.68 -8.61 27.82
C VAL A 158 2.41 -7.29 28.53
N ASP A 159 3.38 -6.78 29.30
CA ASP A 159 3.22 -5.53 30.06
C ASP A 159 3.13 -4.30 29.15
N ILE A 160 3.85 -4.29 28.02
CA ILE A 160 3.71 -3.29 26.95
C ILE A 160 2.27 -3.22 26.46
N GLN A 161 1.66 -4.36 26.12
CA GLN A 161 0.29 -4.41 25.63
C GLN A 161 -0.73 -3.97 26.68
N ARG A 162 -0.55 -4.39 27.94
CA ARG A 162 -1.40 -3.92 29.06
C ARG A 162 -1.30 -2.42 29.22
N LYS A 163 -0.09 -1.86 29.20
CA LYS A 163 0.12 -0.41 29.35
C LYS A 163 -0.59 0.38 28.25
N LEU A 164 -0.49 -0.06 26.99
CA LEU A 164 -1.16 0.59 25.87
C LEU A 164 -2.69 0.54 26.00
N ALA A 165 -3.23 -0.60 26.46
CA ALA A 165 -4.65 -0.74 26.70
C ALA A 165 -5.11 0.14 27.86
N ASP A 166 -4.40 0.12 29.00
CA ASP A 166 -4.74 0.89 30.21
C ASP A 166 -4.70 2.40 29.99
N ASP A 167 -3.73 2.88 29.19
CA ASP A 167 -3.63 4.29 28.80
C ASP A 167 -4.64 4.66 27.70
N ALA A 168 -5.38 3.69 27.17
CA ALA A 168 -6.34 3.84 26.07
C ALA A 168 -5.75 4.57 24.85
N VAL A 169 -4.47 4.30 24.53
CA VAL A 169 -3.73 4.98 23.44
C VAL A 169 -4.46 4.81 22.11
N ASN A 170 -4.93 3.59 21.84
CA ASN A 170 -5.82 3.30 20.73
C ASN A 170 -7.05 2.54 21.22
N GLY A 171 -8.18 2.77 20.56
CA GLY A 171 -9.30 1.85 20.60
C GLY A 171 -9.01 0.64 19.71
N PHE A 172 -8.36 -0.41 20.22
CA PHE A 172 -8.18 -1.66 19.47
C PHE A 172 -9.55 -2.26 19.13
N LEU A 173 -9.83 -2.43 17.84
CA LEU A 173 -11.15 -2.82 17.33
C LEU A 173 -11.20 -4.32 17.00
N PHE A 174 -10.48 -4.72 15.95
CA PHE A 174 -10.43 -6.09 15.45
C PHE A 174 -9.17 -6.29 14.61
N GLN A 175 -8.70 -7.53 14.52
CA GLN A 175 -7.70 -7.93 13.55
C GLN A 175 -8.32 -7.90 12.16
N PHE A 176 -7.78 -7.06 11.27
CA PHE A 176 -8.26 -6.90 9.91
C PHE A 176 -8.20 -8.24 9.14
N PRO A 177 -9.34 -8.77 8.64
CA PRO A 177 -9.36 -10.02 7.91
C PRO A 177 -8.78 -9.83 6.50
N ARG A 178 -7.83 -10.70 6.13
CA ARG A 178 -7.38 -10.80 4.74
C ARG A 178 -8.31 -11.73 3.97
N LEU A 179 -9.29 -11.16 3.28
CA LEU A 179 -10.23 -11.90 2.45
C LEU A 179 -9.70 -11.97 1.02
N GLY A 180 -9.56 -13.18 0.50
CA GLY A 180 -9.19 -13.44 -0.89
C GLY A 180 -10.13 -14.47 -1.51
N VAL A 181 -10.37 -14.34 -2.82
CA VAL A 181 -11.07 -15.35 -3.62
C VAL A 181 -10.07 -15.88 -4.62
N GLN A 182 -9.92 -17.19 -4.69
CA GLN A 182 -8.98 -17.86 -5.59
C GLN A 182 -9.67 -19.02 -6.31
N ASP A 183 -9.13 -19.39 -7.47
CA ASP A 183 -9.56 -20.59 -8.20
C ASP A 183 -9.34 -21.83 -7.32
N ALA A 184 -10.34 -22.71 -7.24
CA ALA A 184 -10.29 -23.91 -6.40
C ALA A 184 -9.18 -24.90 -6.80
N ARG A 185 -8.67 -24.78 -8.02
CA ARG A 185 -7.55 -25.59 -8.53
C ARG A 185 -6.19 -25.08 -8.05
N LEU A 186 -6.09 -23.85 -7.55
CA LEU A 186 -4.83 -23.33 -7.01
C LEU A 186 -4.49 -24.02 -5.68
N GLN A 187 -3.33 -24.67 -5.66
CA GLN A 187 -2.74 -25.34 -4.51
C GLN A 187 -1.57 -24.53 -3.95
N ASP A 188 -1.17 -24.86 -2.72
CA ASP A 188 0.00 -24.30 -2.03
C ASP A 188 -0.03 -22.76 -1.87
N VAL A 189 -1.22 -22.16 -1.89
CA VAL A 189 -1.41 -20.76 -1.53
C VAL A 189 -1.22 -20.61 -0.03
N TRP A 190 -0.31 -19.71 0.37
CA TRP A 190 -0.07 -19.45 1.78
C TRP A 190 -1.25 -18.69 2.43
N ILE A 191 -2.09 -19.43 3.14
CA ILE A 191 -3.21 -18.89 3.93
C ILE A 191 -2.68 -18.37 5.26
N ASN A 192 -3.09 -17.17 5.67
CA ASN A 192 -2.69 -16.49 6.92
C ASN A 192 -1.21 -16.04 7.01
N THR A 193 -0.61 -15.68 5.88
CA THR A 193 0.71 -15.05 5.87
C THR A 193 0.72 -13.71 6.65
N PRO A 194 1.78 -13.41 7.42
CA PRO A 194 1.95 -12.12 8.11
C PRO A 194 2.37 -10.99 7.15
N ASN A 195 2.68 -11.29 5.89
CA ASN A 195 3.04 -10.30 4.89
C ASN A 195 1.80 -9.73 4.16
N GLN A 196 1.90 -8.50 3.69
CA GLN A 196 0.86 -7.90 2.84
C GLN A 196 0.85 -8.47 1.42
N ALA A 197 2.00 -8.97 0.95
CA ALA A 197 2.16 -9.55 -0.38
C ALA A 197 1.44 -10.90 -0.51
N ILE A 198 0.95 -11.24 -1.70
CA ILE A 198 0.55 -12.62 -1.99
C ILE A 198 1.81 -13.33 -2.48
N ASP A 199 2.28 -14.31 -1.72
CA ASP A 199 3.40 -15.15 -2.13
C ASP A 199 2.89 -16.22 -3.10
N PHE A 200 3.37 -16.15 -4.35
CA PHE A 200 3.05 -17.10 -5.40
C PHE A 200 4.17 -18.11 -5.67
N ALA A 201 5.27 -18.09 -4.91
CA ALA A 201 6.46 -18.87 -5.23
C ALA A 201 6.21 -20.39 -5.25
N ALA A 202 5.31 -20.89 -4.40
CA ALA A 202 4.94 -22.31 -4.33
C ALA A 202 3.62 -22.64 -5.05
N VAL A 203 2.90 -21.63 -5.53
CA VAL A 203 1.51 -21.78 -5.99
C VAL A 203 1.46 -22.47 -7.35
N ASN A 204 0.61 -23.49 -7.47
CA ASN A 204 0.44 -24.27 -8.69
C ASN A 204 -1.03 -24.70 -8.89
N PHE A 205 -1.39 -25.16 -10.09
CA PHE A 205 -2.71 -25.72 -10.37
C PHE A 205 -2.71 -27.24 -10.19
N GLY A 206 -3.51 -27.75 -9.26
CA GLY A 206 -3.66 -29.19 -9.05
C GLY A 206 -4.81 -29.79 -9.86
N GLY A 207 -4.47 -30.71 -10.77
CA GLY A 207 -5.43 -31.53 -11.54
C GLY A 207 -5.02 -31.75 -13.00
N ALA A 208 -4.56 -32.97 -13.30
CA ALA A 208 -4.22 -33.52 -14.62
C ALA A 208 -3.15 -32.78 -15.45
N ALA A 209 -1.93 -32.70 -14.92
CA ALA A 209 -0.80 -33.05 -15.77
C ALA A 209 -0.86 -34.57 -15.94
N GLY A 210 -1.50 -35.02 -17.01
CA GLY A 210 -1.30 -36.37 -17.50
C GLY A 210 0.21 -36.60 -17.59
N SER A 211 0.62 -37.75 -17.08
CA SER A 211 1.91 -38.35 -17.40
C SER A 211 2.01 -38.49 -18.91
N ASP A 212 2.57 -37.49 -19.59
CA ASP A 212 3.17 -37.62 -20.91
C ASP A 212 4.24 -36.51 -21.03
N ASP A 213 5.41 -36.95 -21.47
CA ASP A 213 6.59 -36.15 -21.84
C ASP A 213 7.50 -35.60 -20.73
N ALA A 214 8.01 -36.54 -19.92
CA ALA A 214 9.40 -36.46 -19.45
C ALA A 214 10.36 -37.08 -20.49
N SER A 215 10.37 -36.60 -21.73
CA SER A 215 11.47 -36.81 -22.69
C SER A 215 11.31 -35.95 -23.95
N ALA A 216 11.80 -34.71 -23.92
CA ALA A 216 12.21 -33.96 -25.11
C ALA A 216 13.22 -32.89 -24.64
N SER A 217 14.50 -33.21 -24.68
CA SER A 217 15.44 -32.72 -25.70
C SER A 217 15.70 -31.20 -25.64
N GLU A 218 16.93 -30.87 -25.26
CA GLU A 218 17.81 -29.91 -25.95
C GLU A 218 17.18 -28.61 -26.49
N GLY A 219 17.63 -27.48 -25.91
CA GLY A 219 17.80 -26.22 -26.64
C GLY A 219 16.53 -25.57 -27.21
N ALA A 220 15.73 -24.90 -26.38
CA ALA A 220 14.74 -23.96 -26.87
C ALA A 220 15.42 -22.66 -27.32
N THR A 221 15.77 -22.64 -28.61
CA THR A 221 16.11 -21.47 -29.40
C THR A 221 15.03 -20.38 -29.29
N SER A 222 15.48 -19.13 -29.30
CA SER A 222 14.66 -17.94 -29.53
C SER A 222 14.04 -17.97 -30.94
N GLY A 223 12.84 -18.56 -31.08
CA GLY A 223 12.12 -18.54 -32.35
C GLY A 223 10.72 -19.15 -32.23
N GLY A 224 9.68 -18.39 -32.56
CA GLY A 224 8.36 -18.98 -32.82
C GLY A 224 7.15 -18.05 -32.79
N TRP A 225 7.15 -16.99 -31.99
CA TRP A 225 5.96 -16.12 -31.84
C TRP A 225 6.01 -14.82 -32.68
N SER A 226 7.17 -14.46 -33.22
CA SER A 226 7.34 -13.25 -34.03
C SER A 226 6.72 -13.37 -35.43
N VAL A 227 6.80 -14.54 -36.05
CA VAL A 227 6.34 -14.79 -37.42
C VAL A 227 4.82 -14.71 -37.59
N PRO A 228 3.97 -15.33 -36.74
CA PRO A 228 2.51 -15.24 -36.90
C PRO A 228 1.98 -13.82 -36.64
N ILE A 229 2.55 -13.07 -35.69
CA ILE A 229 2.16 -11.68 -35.41
C ILE A 229 2.55 -10.75 -36.57
N LEU A 230 3.77 -10.87 -37.09
CA LEU A 230 4.22 -10.13 -38.27
C LEU A 230 3.37 -10.45 -39.50
N LEU A 231 2.98 -11.71 -39.70
CA LEU A 231 2.10 -12.11 -40.80
C LEU A 231 0.69 -11.52 -40.65
N VAL A 232 0.09 -11.54 -39.45
CA VAL A 232 -1.23 -10.93 -39.19
C VAL A 232 -1.18 -9.41 -39.40
N LEU A 233 -0.12 -8.75 -38.93
CA LEU A 233 0.09 -7.32 -39.16
C LEU A 233 0.29 -6.99 -40.65
N LEU A 234 1.09 -7.79 -41.37
CA LEU A 234 1.30 -7.61 -42.81
C LEU A 234 0.03 -7.87 -43.61
N ILE A 235 -0.77 -8.88 -43.24
CA ILE A 235 -2.08 -9.17 -43.85
C ILE A 235 -3.05 -8.02 -43.56
N GLY A 236 -3.09 -7.51 -42.33
CA GLY A 236 -3.92 -6.36 -41.95
C GLY A 236 -3.54 -5.09 -42.71
N VAL A 237 -2.25 -4.81 -42.85
CA VAL A 237 -1.73 -3.68 -43.64
C VAL A 237 -2.04 -3.88 -45.12
N ALA A 238 -1.84 -5.07 -45.68
CA ALA A 238 -2.17 -5.38 -47.07
C ALA A 238 -3.68 -5.25 -47.35
N ALA A 239 -4.54 -5.74 -46.44
CA ALA A 239 -5.99 -5.61 -46.52
C ALA A 239 -6.45 -4.15 -46.42
N ALA A 240 -5.82 -3.35 -45.54
CA ALA A 240 -6.10 -1.91 -45.42
C ALA A 240 -5.65 -1.13 -46.67
N LEU A 241 -4.47 -1.45 -47.21
CA LEU A 241 -3.95 -0.88 -48.46
C LEU A 241 -4.85 -1.23 -49.65
N TRP A 242 -5.34 -2.47 -49.71
CA TRP A 242 -6.24 -2.93 -50.76
C TRP A 242 -7.64 -2.31 -50.66
N ARG A 243 -8.17 -2.14 -49.45
CA ARG A 243 -9.53 -1.63 -49.20
C ARG A 243 -9.67 -0.10 -49.25
N PHE A 244 -8.62 0.63 -48.87
CA PHE A 244 -8.66 2.08 -48.68
C PHE A 244 -7.58 2.87 -49.43
N GLY A 245 -6.60 2.18 -50.03
CA GLY A 245 -5.52 2.81 -50.81
C GLY A 245 -4.36 3.34 -49.96
N ALA A 246 -3.18 3.40 -50.57
CA ALA A 246 -1.94 3.88 -49.93
C ALA A 246 -2.03 5.30 -49.33
N PRO A 247 -2.71 6.30 -49.95
CA PRO A 247 -2.79 7.65 -49.38
C PRO A 247 -3.55 7.70 -48.06
N TYR A 248 -4.61 6.89 -47.92
CA TYR A 248 -5.41 6.83 -46.70
C TYR A 248 -4.62 6.18 -45.55
N VAL A 249 -3.96 5.03 -45.83
CA VAL A 249 -3.14 4.34 -44.83
C VAL A 249 -1.97 5.22 -44.38
N ALA A 250 -1.30 5.92 -45.31
CA ALA A 250 -0.24 6.87 -44.98
C ALA A 250 -0.75 8.04 -44.13
N SER A 251 -1.92 8.61 -44.45
CA SER A 251 -2.55 9.67 -43.65
C SER A 251 -2.88 9.22 -42.23
N ARG A 252 -3.40 7.99 -42.07
CA ARG A 252 -3.71 7.41 -40.76
C ARG A 252 -2.46 7.13 -39.93
N PHE A 253 -1.43 6.58 -40.56
CA PHE A 253 -0.15 6.35 -39.89
C PHE A 253 0.49 7.68 -39.46
N GLY A 254 0.43 8.70 -40.32
CA GLY A 254 0.90 10.06 -39.99
C GLY A 254 0.13 10.68 -38.81
N SER A 255 -1.20 10.56 -38.79
CA SER A 255 -2.02 11.03 -37.67
C SER A 255 -1.72 10.29 -36.36
N PHE A 256 -1.50 8.97 -36.43
CA PHE A 256 -1.10 8.18 -35.28
C PHE A 256 0.28 8.58 -34.75
N ALA A 257 1.28 8.69 -35.63
CA ALA A 257 2.62 9.13 -35.28
C ALA A 257 2.64 10.55 -34.68
N ALA A 258 1.86 11.47 -35.25
CA ALA A 258 1.70 12.83 -34.72
C ALA A 258 1.04 12.82 -33.33
N THR A 259 0.06 11.95 -33.10
CA THR A 259 -0.59 11.81 -31.79
C THR A 259 0.38 11.24 -30.75
N LEU A 260 1.15 10.22 -31.12
CA LEU A 260 2.19 9.67 -30.25
C LEU A 260 3.25 10.72 -29.90
N LEU A 261 3.73 11.47 -30.89
CA LEU A 261 4.68 12.56 -30.67
C LEU A 261 4.10 13.65 -29.76
N ALA A 262 2.83 14.03 -29.94
CA ALA A 262 2.17 14.97 -29.06
C ALA A 262 2.09 14.42 -27.61
N ALA A 263 1.74 13.14 -27.45
CA ALA A 263 1.69 12.49 -26.15
C ALA A 263 3.07 12.45 -25.47
N THR A 264 4.15 12.12 -26.19
CA THR A 264 5.51 12.10 -25.62
C THR A 264 5.95 13.49 -25.16
N VAL A 265 5.65 14.54 -25.94
CA VAL A 265 5.92 15.93 -25.55
C VAL A 265 5.15 16.31 -24.29
N VAL A 266 3.86 15.98 -24.21
CA VAL A 266 3.02 16.27 -23.04
C VAL A 266 3.55 15.56 -21.79
N ILE A 267 3.81 14.25 -21.87
CA ILE A 267 4.35 13.47 -20.76
C ILE A 267 5.68 14.05 -20.27
N PHE A 268 6.58 14.35 -21.22
CA PHE A 268 7.87 14.93 -20.88
C PHE A 268 7.74 16.31 -20.22
N ALA A 269 6.86 17.16 -20.74
CA ALA A 269 6.60 18.49 -20.17
C ALA A 269 6.02 18.43 -18.76
N LEU A 270 5.08 17.50 -18.49
CA LEU A 270 4.49 17.32 -17.16
C LEU A 270 5.55 17.03 -16.10
N ILE A 271 6.56 16.22 -16.43
CA ILE A 271 7.66 15.89 -15.51
C ILE A 271 8.53 17.13 -15.22
N GLN A 272 8.70 18.06 -16.18
CA GLN A 272 9.49 19.28 -15.97
C GLN A 272 8.82 20.30 -15.05
N VAL A 273 7.48 20.22 -14.89
CA VAL A 273 6.71 21.15 -14.06
C VAL A 273 6.66 20.72 -12.59
N VAL A 274 7.00 19.45 -12.30
CA VAL A 274 7.03 18.95 -10.91
C VAL A 274 8.15 19.65 -10.13
N PRO A 275 7.84 20.36 -9.04
CA PRO A 275 8.86 21.00 -8.22
C PRO A 275 9.66 19.94 -7.46
N GLY A 276 10.98 20.02 -7.55
CA GLY A 276 11.92 19.14 -6.87
C GLY A 276 12.95 18.54 -7.82
N ASP A 277 14.17 18.37 -7.32
CA ASP A 277 15.23 17.65 -8.03
C ASP A 277 15.24 16.19 -7.54
N PRO A 278 14.92 15.21 -8.40
CA PRO A 278 14.90 13.80 -8.00
C PRO A 278 16.27 13.31 -7.52
N ALA A 279 17.37 13.82 -8.06
CA ALA A 279 18.72 13.44 -7.61
C ALA A 279 19.01 14.02 -6.22
N ALA A 280 18.61 15.26 -5.95
CA ALA A 280 18.75 15.86 -4.62
C ALA A 280 17.88 15.14 -3.58
N TYR A 281 16.67 14.71 -3.95
CA TYR A 281 15.81 13.91 -3.09
C TYR A 281 16.42 12.53 -2.78
N MET A 282 16.96 11.85 -3.79
CA MET A 282 17.61 10.54 -3.64
C MET A 282 18.87 10.60 -2.77
N MET A 283 19.62 11.70 -2.84
CA MET A 283 20.88 11.87 -2.10
C MET A 283 20.71 12.43 -0.67
N GLY A 284 19.55 13.01 -0.37
CA GLY A 284 19.23 13.57 0.95
C GLY A 284 19.91 14.90 1.27
N LEU A 285 19.68 15.40 2.49
CA LEU A 285 20.01 16.77 2.94
C LEU A 285 21.51 17.11 3.04
N GLY A 286 22.41 16.12 2.87
CA GLY A 286 23.87 16.29 2.95
C GLY A 286 24.61 16.15 1.62
N ALA A 287 23.89 16.08 0.50
CA ALA A 287 24.47 15.85 -0.81
C ALA A 287 25.36 17.02 -1.27
N THR A 288 26.61 16.74 -1.62
CA THR A 288 27.48 17.75 -2.21
C THR A 288 27.00 18.08 -3.63
N PRO A 289 27.15 19.33 -4.11
CA PRO A 289 26.76 19.70 -5.48
C PRO A 289 27.41 18.82 -6.56
N GLN A 290 28.62 18.33 -6.31
CA GLN A 290 29.35 17.43 -7.21
C GLN A 290 28.71 16.04 -7.27
N ALA A 291 28.22 15.52 -6.15
CA ALA A 291 27.54 14.23 -6.11
C ALA A 291 26.16 14.28 -6.79
N ILE A 292 25.44 15.40 -6.66
CA ILE A 292 24.17 15.64 -7.38
C ILE A 292 24.43 15.68 -8.89
N ALA A 293 25.45 16.43 -9.34
CA ALA A 293 25.79 16.53 -10.76
C ALA A 293 26.22 15.18 -11.37
N ALA A 294 26.97 14.36 -10.62
CA ALA A 294 27.32 13.00 -11.03
C ALA A 294 26.07 12.11 -11.16
N LEU A 295 25.15 12.18 -10.19
CA LEU A 295 23.91 11.43 -10.23
C LEU A 295 23.00 11.90 -11.37
N HIS A 296 22.95 13.20 -11.69
CA HIS A 296 22.23 13.68 -12.89
C HIS A 296 22.76 13.06 -14.18
N ALA A 297 24.08 12.90 -14.31
CA ALA A 297 24.68 12.25 -15.46
C ALA A 297 24.33 10.76 -15.51
N GLU A 298 24.38 10.07 -14.36
CA GLU A 298 24.02 8.65 -14.26
C GLU A 298 22.54 8.38 -14.56
N LEU A 299 21.65 9.25 -14.07
CA LEU A 299 20.21 9.15 -14.31
C LEU A 299 19.81 9.59 -15.73
N GLY A 300 20.74 10.10 -16.55
CA GLY A 300 20.43 10.61 -17.90
C GLY A 300 19.60 11.90 -17.91
N ILE A 301 19.57 12.61 -16.78
CA ILE A 301 18.84 13.88 -16.63
C ILE A 301 19.75 15.11 -16.64
N ALA A 302 21.03 14.93 -16.96
CA ALA A 302 21.97 16.02 -17.22
C ALA A 302 21.70 16.70 -18.58
N GLY A 303 22.16 17.94 -18.72
CA GLY A 303 22.09 18.70 -19.97
C GLY A 303 20.82 19.52 -20.14
N SER A 304 20.61 20.07 -21.34
CA SER A 304 19.47 20.94 -21.65
C SER A 304 18.17 20.14 -21.87
N VAL A 305 17.01 20.79 -21.70
CA VAL A 305 15.68 20.18 -21.88
C VAL A 305 15.54 19.49 -23.25
N PRO A 306 15.95 20.11 -24.38
CA PRO A 306 15.81 19.47 -25.69
C PRO A 306 16.72 18.25 -25.86
N GLU A 307 17.96 18.29 -25.35
CA GLU A 307 18.90 17.18 -25.42
C GLU A 307 18.34 15.95 -24.69
N ARG A 308 17.79 16.15 -23.48
CA ARG A 308 17.16 15.07 -22.71
C ARG A 308 15.94 14.48 -23.42
N TYR A 309 15.12 15.32 -24.04
CA TYR A 309 13.95 14.85 -24.78
C TYR A 309 14.37 13.99 -25.99
N ILE A 310 15.35 14.47 -26.77
CA ILE A 310 15.86 13.74 -27.93
C ILE A 310 16.52 12.43 -27.50
N ALA A 311 17.33 12.44 -26.44
CA ALA A 311 17.96 11.23 -25.91
C ALA A 311 16.92 10.21 -25.42
N TRP A 312 15.89 10.67 -24.70
CA TRP A 312 14.82 9.81 -24.18
C TRP A 312 13.97 9.17 -25.28
N VAL A 313 13.51 9.97 -26.26
CA VAL A 313 12.74 9.44 -27.40
C VAL A 313 13.63 8.56 -28.28
N GLY A 314 14.89 8.97 -28.49
CA GLY A 314 15.88 8.19 -29.22
C GLY A 314 16.11 6.82 -28.61
N GLY A 315 16.25 6.73 -27.29
CA GLY A 315 16.36 5.47 -26.56
C GLY A 315 15.14 4.56 -26.80
N MET A 316 13.93 5.09 -26.63
CA MET A 316 12.70 4.32 -26.83
C MET A 316 12.57 3.75 -28.25
N LEU A 317 12.98 4.52 -29.27
CA LEU A 317 12.98 4.05 -30.67
C LEU A 317 13.98 2.90 -30.91
N HIS A 318 15.02 2.78 -30.10
CA HIS A 318 15.98 1.67 -30.13
C HIS A 318 15.66 0.56 -29.12
N GLY A 319 14.51 0.64 -28.44
CA GLY A 319 14.07 -0.34 -27.43
C GLY A 319 14.67 -0.13 -26.04
N ASP A 320 15.37 0.97 -25.82
CA ASP A 320 15.85 1.37 -24.50
C ASP A 320 14.81 2.25 -23.79
N PHE A 321 14.08 1.64 -22.87
CA PHE A 321 13.07 2.32 -22.05
C PHE A 321 13.65 2.84 -20.72
N GLY A 322 14.96 2.74 -20.51
CA GLY A 322 15.64 3.13 -19.29
C GLY A 322 15.52 2.13 -18.13
N ILE A 323 15.97 2.57 -16.95
CA ILE A 323 15.96 1.79 -15.70
C ILE A 323 14.85 2.32 -14.78
N SER A 324 14.12 1.42 -14.14
CA SER A 324 13.20 1.80 -13.07
C SER A 324 13.98 2.23 -11.83
N TYR A 325 13.81 3.47 -11.39
CA TYR A 325 14.48 3.96 -10.19
C TYR A 325 13.96 3.34 -8.89
N VAL A 326 12.72 2.83 -8.90
CA VAL A 326 12.11 2.14 -7.75
C VAL A 326 12.61 0.69 -7.66
N TYR A 327 12.58 -0.03 -8.78
CA TYR A 327 12.89 -1.47 -8.80
C TYR A 327 14.34 -1.79 -9.19
N ARG A 328 15.12 -0.79 -9.64
CA ARG A 328 16.52 -0.91 -10.10
C ARG A 328 16.73 -1.97 -11.19
N VAL A 329 15.74 -2.14 -12.07
CA VAL A 329 15.78 -3.08 -13.21
C VAL A 329 15.38 -2.39 -14.51
N PRO A 330 15.78 -2.90 -15.69
CA PRO A 330 15.37 -2.36 -16.98
C PRO A 330 13.84 -2.33 -17.14
N VAL A 331 13.31 -1.18 -17.55
CA VAL A 331 11.87 -0.99 -17.79
C VAL A 331 11.38 -1.92 -18.89
N ALA A 332 12.22 -2.21 -19.89
CA ALA A 332 11.91 -3.16 -20.96
C ALA A 332 11.55 -4.56 -20.42
N GLY A 333 12.26 -5.05 -19.39
CA GLY A 333 11.97 -6.34 -18.75
C GLY A 333 10.63 -6.31 -18.03
N LEU A 334 10.36 -5.23 -17.28
CA LEU A 334 9.08 -5.04 -16.59
C LEU A 334 7.91 -4.99 -17.58
N LEU A 335 8.08 -4.31 -18.72
CA LEU A 335 7.05 -4.26 -19.77
C LEU A 335 6.84 -5.63 -20.41
N ALA A 336 7.90 -6.39 -20.67
CA ALA A 336 7.80 -7.74 -21.22
C ALA A 336 7.02 -8.68 -20.29
N ASP A 337 7.33 -8.67 -19.00
CA ASP A 337 6.64 -9.49 -17.99
C ASP A 337 5.15 -9.13 -17.91
N ARG A 338 4.81 -7.84 -17.97
CA ARG A 338 3.41 -7.38 -17.92
C ARG A 338 2.65 -7.61 -19.21
N PHE A 339 3.34 -7.54 -20.35
CA PHE A 339 2.75 -7.83 -21.65
C PHE A 339 2.39 -9.31 -21.77
N ALA A 340 3.26 -10.21 -21.28
CA ALA A 340 2.98 -11.64 -21.22
C ALA A 340 1.74 -11.98 -20.37
N LEU A 341 1.47 -11.19 -19.32
CA LEU A 341 0.30 -11.35 -18.45
C LEU A 341 -0.98 -10.69 -19.00
N SER A 342 -0.87 -9.80 -20.00
CA SER A 342 -1.99 -9.03 -20.57
C SER A 342 -2.49 -9.59 -21.90
N LEU A 343 -1.76 -10.53 -22.50
CA LEU A 343 -2.21 -11.29 -23.66
C LEU A 343 -3.16 -12.40 -23.18
N PRO A 344 -4.39 -12.51 -23.72
CA PRO A 344 -5.34 -13.57 -23.37
C PRO A 344 -4.86 -14.98 -23.68
#